data_AF-V9GXL5-F1
#
_entry.id   AF-V9GXL5-F1
#
_cell.length_a   1.000
_cell.length_b   1.000
_cell.length_c   1.000
_cell.angle_alpha   90.00
_cell.angle_beta   90.00
_cell.angle_gamma   90.00
#
_symmetry.space_group_name_H-M   'P 1'
#
loop_
_entity.id
_entity.type
_entity.pdbx_description
1 polymer ?
#
loop_
_entity_poly.entity_id
_entity_poly.type
_entity_poly.pdbx_seq_one_letter_code
_entity_poly.pdbx_strand_id
1 'polypeptide(L)'
;MAGRSVRVPRRGSAGTQSRGQLAAGRDLLAREQEYKRLNEELEAKTADLVRQAEEVIREQQEVRARPFSALTTSCKEEGGSSSRDLLSSEGTHPWTETKPKTKNTGPVNKIQNRLHSADKERKTNSSAKLKYPDAQTANDVAIPDDFSDFSLAKTISRIEGQLDEDGLPECAEDDSFCGVSKDIGTEAQIRFLKAKLHVMQEELDSVVCECSKKEDKIQDLKSKVKNLEEDCVRQQRTVTSQQSQIEKYKNLFEEANKKCDELQQQLSSVEREAVCLLCML
;
A
#
# COMPACT_ATOMS: atom_id res chain seq x y z
N MET A 1 -16.41 42.41 67.25
CA MET A 1 -16.42 41.12 67.98
C MET A 1 -15.72 40.07 67.15
N ALA A 2 -15.05 39.10 67.77
CA ALA A 2 -14.21 38.13 67.06
C ALA A 2 -14.98 36.88 66.60
N GLY A 3 -14.67 36.38 65.40
CA GLY A 3 -15.12 35.09 64.87
C GLY A 3 -13.90 34.25 64.47
N ARG A 4 -13.89 32.96 64.84
CA ARG A 4 -12.74 32.08 64.61
C ARG A 4 -12.66 31.62 63.15
N SER A 5 -11.44 31.57 62.59
CA SER A 5 -11.11 30.73 61.45
C SER A 5 -9.96 29.79 61.82
N VAL A 6 -10.05 28.53 61.40
CA VAL A 6 -9.17 27.45 61.88
C VAL A 6 -7.89 27.38 61.05
N ARG A 7 -6.73 27.53 61.69
CA ARG A 7 -5.43 27.26 61.06
C ARG A 7 -5.22 25.74 60.94
N VAL A 8 -5.42 25.20 59.74
CA VAL A 8 -4.89 23.88 59.37
C VAL A 8 -3.43 24.06 58.92
N PRO A 9 -2.45 23.37 59.53
CA PRO A 9 -1.06 23.45 59.10
C PRO A 9 -0.88 22.70 57.78
N ARG A 10 -0.78 23.44 56.67
CA ARG A 10 -0.51 22.89 55.34
C ARG A 10 0.94 22.39 55.29
N ARG A 11 1.15 21.12 55.66
CA ARG A 11 2.47 20.46 55.71
C ARG A 11 3.18 20.60 54.36
N GLY A 12 4.23 21.41 54.32
CA GLY A 12 5.04 21.60 53.13
C GLY A 12 5.82 20.33 52.80
N SER A 13 5.47 19.67 51.69
CA SER A 13 6.32 18.65 51.09
C SER A 13 7.49 19.34 50.40
N ALA A 14 8.60 19.49 51.12
CA ALA A 14 9.88 19.86 50.50
C ALA A 14 10.20 18.80 49.43
N GLY A 15 10.22 19.23 48.16
CA GLY A 15 10.26 18.33 47.02
C GLY A 15 11.64 17.72 46.84
N THR A 16 11.87 16.53 47.42
CA THR A 16 12.94 15.63 46.98
C THR A 16 12.58 15.11 45.59
N GLN A 17 12.72 15.96 44.56
CA GLN A 17 12.61 15.56 43.16
C GLN A 17 13.57 14.40 42.94
N SER A 18 13.04 13.25 42.55
CA SER A 18 13.88 12.06 42.46
C SER A 18 14.87 12.25 41.31
N ARG A 19 16.09 11.72 41.47
CA ARG A 19 17.12 11.76 40.41
C ARG A 19 16.62 11.15 39.08
N GLY A 20 15.63 10.24 39.16
CA GLY A 20 14.91 9.71 38.00
C GLY A 20 13.96 10.70 37.31
N GLN A 21 13.27 11.61 38.04
CA GLN A 21 12.44 12.65 37.42
C GLN A 21 13.29 13.63 36.59
N LEU A 22 14.48 14.00 37.07
CA LEU A 22 15.42 14.86 36.33
C LEU A 22 16.07 14.14 35.14
N ALA A 23 16.20 12.81 35.18
CA ALA A 23 16.64 12.01 34.04
C ALA A 23 15.53 11.90 32.98
N ALA A 24 14.32 11.51 33.38
CA ALA A 24 13.15 11.43 32.49
C ALA A 24 12.81 12.79 31.85
N GLY A 25 12.96 13.90 32.58
CA GLY A 25 12.79 15.24 32.02
C GLY A 25 13.81 15.60 30.94
N ARG A 26 15.03 15.06 30.99
CA ARG A 26 16.05 15.24 29.93
C ARG A 26 15.78 14.36 28.72
N ASP A 27 15.34 13.13 28.94
CA ASP A 27 14.93 12.19 27.88
C ASP A 27 13.74 12.75 27.08
N LEU A 28 12.71 13.25 27.78
CA LEU A 28 11.56 13.93 27.17
C LEU A 28 11.97 15.18 26.37
N LEU A 29 12.92 15.99 26.87
CA LEU A 29 13.44 17.17 26.15
C LEU A 29 14.25 16.80 24.90
N ALA A 30 15.03 15.72 24.93
CA ALA A 30 15.74 15.23 23.75
C ALA A 30 14.74 14.79 22.67
N ARG A 31 13.74 13.99 23.08
CA ARG A 31 12.67 13.51 22.20
C ARG A 31 11.79 14.65 21.64
N GLU A 32 11.57 15.72 22.39
CA GLU A 32 10.89 16.93 21.90
C GLU A 32 11.70 17.62 20.79
N GLN A 33 13.03 17.66 20.89
CA GLN A 33 13.90 18.24 19.86
C GLN A 33 13.96 17.37 18.60
N GLU A 34 13.93 16.05 18.75
CA GLU A 34 13.81 15.11 17.62
C GLU A 34 12.47 15.27 16.89
N TYR A 35 11.35 15.36 17.62
CA TYR A 35 10.04 15.61 17.00
C TYR A 35 9.98 16.97 16.28
N LYS A 36 10.65 18.01 16.77
CA LYS A 36 10.74 19.31 16.07
C LYS A 36 11.49 19.19 14.74
N ARG A 37 12.68 18.57 14.73
CA ARG A 37 13.42 18.32 13.48
C ARG A 37 12.64 17.48 12.49
N LEU A 38 11.97 16.43 12.96
CA LEU A 38 11.15 15.58 12.09
C LEU A 38 9.94 16.34 11.52
N ASN A 39 9.35 17.26 12.30
CA ASN A 39 8.27 18.12 11.82
C ASN A 39 8.79 19.14 10.78
N GLU A 40 9.95 19.78 11.02
CA GLU A 40 10.63 20.65 10.04
C GLU A 40 10.92 19.91 8.72
N GLU A 41 11.39 18.65 8.78
CA GLU A 41 11.63 17.80 7.61
C GLU A 41 10.34 17.42 6.87
N LEU A 42 9.25 17.15 7.60
CA LEU A 42 7.94 16.85 7.03
C LEU A 42 7.31 18.10 6.37
N GLU A 43 7.45 19.28 6.98
CA GLU A 43 7.00 20.55 6.40
C GLU A 43 7.78 20.88 5.12
N ALA A 44 9.11 20.71 5.13
CA ALA A 44 9.95 20.87 3.93
C ALA A 44 9.55 19.92 2.79
N LYS A 45 9.37 18.62 3.08
CA LYS A 45 8.90 17.63 2.08
C LYS A 45 7.50 17.93 1.57
N THR A 46 6.62 18.44 2.41
CA THR A 46 5.27 18.87 2.01
C THR A 46 5.34 20.07 1.08
N ALA A 47 6.19 21.06 1.38
CA ALA A 47 6.40 22.24 0.52
C ALA A 47 7.03 21.87 -0.83
N ASP A 48 8.00 20.95 -0.87
CA ASP A 48 8.58 20.42 -2.10
C ASP A 48 7.54 19.68 -2.97
N LEU A 49 6.73 18.82 -2.36
CA LEU A 49 5.67 18.08 -3.07
C LEU A 49 4.57 19.01 -3.60
N VAL A 50 4.18 20.02 -2.84
CA VAL A 50 3.23 21.06 -3.30
C VAL A 50 3.84 21.86 -4.46
N ARG A 51 5.11 22.26 -4.38
CA ARG A 51 5.79 22.97 -5.48
C ARG A 51 5.82 22.14 -6.77
N GLN A 52 6.10 20.84 -6.68
CA GLN A 52 6.05 19.92 -7.83
C GLN A 52 4.64 19.79 -8.41
N ALA A 53 3.61 19.68 -7.57
CA ALA A 53 2.22 19.63 -8.03
C ALA A 53 1.79 20.92 -8.72
N GLU A 54 2.17 22.09 -8.18
CA GLU A 54 1.94 23.38 -8.83
C GLU A 54 2.71 23.52 -10.14
N GLU A 55 3.92 22.97 -10.24
CA GLU A 55 4.75 22.99 -11.45
C GLU A 55 4.10 22.22 -12.59
N VAL A 56 3.70 20.97 -12.35
CA VAL A 56 2.95 20.16 -13.34
C VAL A 56 1.63 20.82 -13.75
N ILE A 57 0.94 21.50 -12.82
CA ILE A 57 -0.27 22.27 -13.12
C ILE A 57 0.06 23.50 -13.98
N ARG A 58 1.16 24.21 -13.73
CA ARG A 58 1.62 25.34 -14.57
C ARG A 58 2.01 24.88 -15.97
N GLU A 59 2.81 23.81 -16.09
CA GLU A 59 3.22 23.25 -17.39
C GLU A 59 2.01 22.82 -18.22
N GLN A 60 1.06 22.10 -17.62
CA GLN A 60 -0.18 21.70 -18.31
C GLN A 60 -1.01 22.91 -18.73
N GLN A 61 -1.06 23.97 -17.92
CA GLN A 61 -1.74 25.22 -18.28
C GLN A 61 -1.01 25.98 -19.38
N GLU A 62 0.32 26.03 -19.39
CA GLU A 62 1.12 26.67 -20.44
C GLU A 62 0.94 25.95 -21.78
N VAL A 63 1.06 24.61 -21.80
CA VAL A 63 0.82 23.79 -23.00
C VAL A 63 -0.62 23.98 -23.53
N ARG A 64 -1.61 24.14 -22.64
CA ARG A 64 -3.00 24.42 -23.01
C ARG A 64 -3.26 25.87 -23.44
N ALA A 65 -2.47 26.83 -22.95
CA ALA A 65 -2.60 28.26 -23.25
C ALA A 65 -1.79 28.71 -24.47
N ARG A 66 -0.79 27.92 -24.89
CA ARG A 66 0.06 28.23 -26.06
C ARG A 66 -0.76 28.13 -27.36
N PRO A 67 -1.00 29.24 -28.08
CA PRO A 67 -1.80 29.19 -29.30
C PRO A 67 -1.03 28.49 -30.43
N PHE A 68 -1.75 27.78 -31.30
CA PHE A 68 -1.22 27.22 -32.56
C PHE A 68 -0.86 28.35 -33.55
N SER A 69 0.32 28.96 -33.37
CA SER A 69 0.75 30.14 -34.15
C SER A 69 2.24 30.08 -34.51
N ALA A 70 2.66 29.00 -35.18
CA ALA A 70 4.00 28.86 -35.78
C ALA A 70 4.12 27.75 -36.85
N LEU A 71 3.06 27.45 -37.64
CA LEU A 71 3.17 26.45 -38.73
C LEU A 71 2.31 26.76 -39.96
N THR A 72 2.37 28.00 -40.44
CA THR A 72 1.97 28.36 -41.80
C THR A 72 3.03 29.29 -42.42
N THR A 73 3.18 29.22 -43.74
CA THR A 73 4.12 30.02 -44.58
C THR A 73 5.62 29.83 -44.35
N SER A 74 6.23 28.84 -45.04
CA SER A 74 7.54 29.00 -45.71
C SER A 74 7.81 27.83 -46.68
N CYS A 75 7.04 27.72 -47.76
CA CYS A 75 7.37 26.79 -48.84
C CYS A 75 8.49 27.37 -49.71
N LYS A 76 9.65 26.71 -49.72
CA LYS A 76 10.55 26.66 -50.88
C LYS A 76 11.05 25.24 -51.11
N GLU A 77 11.49 25.03 -52.35
CA GLU A 77 11.53 23.75 -53.06
C GLU A 77 12.96 23.18 -53.13
N GLU A 78 13.09 22.01 -53.79
CA GLU A 78 14.32 21.18 -53.94
C GLU A 78 14.86 20.52 -52.64
N GLY A 79 15.19 19.22 -52.62
CA GLY A 79 14.97 18.17 -53.61
C GLY A 79 15.86 16.93 -53.36
N GLY A 80 15.29 15.72 -53.28
CA GLY A 80 16.11 14.49 -53.17
C GLY A 80 15.47 13.24 -52.57
N SER A 81 14.82 12.43 -53.42
CA SER A 81 14.86 10.94 -53.40
C SER A 81 14.47 10.11 -52.17
N SER A 82 13.30 9.44 -52.27
CA SER A 82 13.01 8.05 -51.79
C SER A 82 12.80 7.82 -50.27
N SER A 83 11.83 7.03 -49.78
CA SER A 83 10.63 6.38 -50.39
C SER A 83 9.73 5.74 -49.30
N ARG A 84 8.42 6.04 -49.28
CA ARG A 84 7.29 5.22 -48.74
C ARG A 84 7.31 4.88 -47.21
N ASP A 85 6.20 4.77 -46.48
CA ASP A 85 4.73 4.77 -46.74
C ASP A 85 4.04 5.78 -45.76
N LEU A 86 2.92 6.48 -46.04
CA LEU A 86 1.50 6.03 -46.15
C LEU A 86 1.05 5.18 -44.93
N LEU A 87 0.08 5.48 -44.06
CA LEU A 87 -1.07 6.42 -43.89
C LEU A 87 -1.32 6.50 -42.33
N SER A 88 -2.27 7.17 -41.65
CA SER A 88 -3.37 8.16 -41.82
C SER A 88 -3.84 8.53 -40.37
N SER A 89 -4.72 9.48 -40.02
CA SER A 89 -5.46 10.61 -40.64
C SER A 89 -5.96 11.50 -39.45
N GLU A 90 -6.85 12.45 -39.67
CA GLU A 90 -7.39 13.44 -38.72
C GLU A 90 -8.44 12.86 -37.74
N GLY A 91 -8.96 13.56 -36.72
CA GLY A 91 -8.91 14.99 -36.36
C GLY A 91 -9.66 15.24 -35.03
N THR A 92 -10.18 16.39 -34.64
CA THR A 92 -10.03 17.83 -34.94
C THR A 92 -11.20 18.55 -34.22
N HIS A 93 -10.98 18.98 -32.96
CA HIS A 93 -11.70 20.09 -32.25
C HIS A 93 -13.25 20.02 -32.06
N PRO A 94 -13.92 21.00 -31.39
CA PRO A 94 -13.48 22.02 -30.40
C PRO A 94 -14.32 22.04 -29.07
N TRP A 95 -14.00 23.00 -28.16
CA TRP A 95 -14.92 23.66 -27.20
C TRP A 95 -15.52 22.83 -26.02
N THR A 96 -15.97 23.38 -24.88
CA THR A 96 -15.92 24.76 -24.31
C THR A 96 -15.82 24.67 -22.77
N GLU A 97 -15.38 25.74 -22.08
CA GLU A 97 -15.57 25.87 -20.61
C GLU A 97 -16.79 26.73 -20.26
N THR A 98 -17.55 26.31 -19.24
CA THR A 98 -18.52 27.17 -18.53
C THR A 98 -18.64 26.79 -17.05
N LYS A 99 -18.38 27.75 -16.15
CA LYS A 99 -18.86 27.76 -14.75
C LYS A 99 -20.17 28.55 -14.72
N PRO A 100 -21.15 28.26 -13.83
CA PRO A 100 -21.12 28.95 -12.53
C PRO A 100 -21.83 28.26 -11.32
N LYS A 101 -21.42 28.73 -10.12
CA LYS A 101 -22.21 29.02 -8.90
C LYS A 101 -23.34 28.07 -8.44
N THR A 102 -23.07 27.44 -7.29
CA THR A 102 -23.77 27.66 -5.99
C THR A 102 -25.31 27.78 -5.95
N LYS A 103 -25.98 26.85 -5.25
CA LYS A 103 -26.87 27.14 -4.09
C LYS A 103 -27.41 25.89 -3.37
N ASN A 104 -27.79 26.09 -2.11
CA ASN A 104 -28.14 25.06 -1.14
C ASN A 104 -29.60 24.60 -1.25
N THR A 105 -29.86 23.29 -1.07
CA THR A 105 -31.09 22.81 -0.39
C THR A 105 -30.89 21.42 0.23
N GLY A 106 -31.50 21.21 1.39
CA GLY A 106 -31.95 19.91 1.91
C GLY A 106 -33.41 20.09 2.39
N PRO A 107 -33.93 19.34 3.38
CA PRO A 107 -33.43 18.09 4.00
C PRO A 107 -34.57 17.01 4.11
N VAL A 108 -34.40 15.97 4.96
CA VAL A 108 -35.45 14.97 5.37
C VAL A 108 -35.80 13.98 4.23
N ASN A 109 -36.21 12.71 4.39
CA ASN A 109 -36.80 11.87 5.46
C ASN A 109 -36.09 10.49 5.57
N LYS A 110 -35.82 9.86 6.73
CA LYS A 110 -36.69 9.20 7.77
C LYS A 110 -37.15 7.78 7.42
N ILE A 111 -37.07 6.85 8.41
CA ILE A 111 -37.85 5.57 8.56
C ILE A 111 -37.46 4.44 7.58
N GLN A 112 -37.35 3.14 7.93
CA GLN A 112 -37.33 2.39 9.21
C GLN A 112 -36.64 1.03 8.94
N ASN A 113 -36.04 0.38 9.95
CA ASN A 113 -35.77 -1.07 9.93
C ASN A 113 -36.15 -1.70 11.27
N ARG A 114 -37.02 -2.72 11.24
CA ARG A 114 -37.31 -3.61 12.38
C ARG A 114 -36.43 -4.85 12.28
N LEU A 115 -35.99 -5.39 13.43
CA LEU A 115 -35.41 -6.73 13.52
C LEU A 115 -36.11 -7.55 14.61
N HIS A 116 -36.61 -8.70 14.20
CA HIS A 116 -36.97 -9.88 14.99
C HIS A 116 -36.54 -11.10 14.13
N SER A 117 -36.20 -12.28 14.64
CA SER A 117 -36.20 -12.77 16.02
C SER A 117 -34.88 -13.52 16.30
N ALA A 118 -34.62 -13.83 17.57
CA ALA A 118 -33.67 -14.88 17.92
C ALA A 118 -34.37 -16.25 17.86
N ASP A 119 -33.57 -17.33 17.79
CA ASP A 119 -33.72 -18.41 18.77
C ASP A 119 -32.42 -19.22 18.95
N LYS A 120 -32.38 -20.12 19.94
CA LYS A 120 -31.18 -20.89 20.34
C LYS A 120 -31.36 -22.39 20.17
N GLU A 121 -30.28 -23.10 19.85
CA GLU A 121 -30.03 -24.38 20.54
C GLU A 121 -28.53 -24.66 20.75
N ARG A 122 -28.22 -25.53 21.73
CA ARG A 122 -26.90 -26.12 21.98
C ARG A 122 -27.02 -27.63 21.84
N LYS A 123 -26.09 -28.24 21.11
CA LYS A 123 -25.69 -29.65 21.31
C LYS A 123 -24.29 -29.89 20.73
N THR A 124 -23.54 -30.75 21.41
CA THR A 124 -22.38 -31.48 20.84
C THR A 124 -22.92 -32.52 19.83
N ASN A 125 -22.18 -33.25 19.01
CA ASN A 125 -20.79 -33.73 19.03
C ASN A 125 -20.51 -34.45 17.69
N SER A 126 -19.30 -34.34 17.13
CA SER A 126 -18.63 -35.42 16.37
C SER A 126 -17.23 -35.00 15.91
N SER A 127 -16.34 -35.98 15.73
CA SER A 127 -14.98 -35.78 15.23
C SER A 127 -14.91 -36.02 13.71
N ALA A 128 -14.77 -34.95 12.93
CA ALA A 128 -14.50 -35.05 11.50
C ALA A 128 -13.02 -35.39 11.27
N LYS A 129 -12.73 -36.56 10.69
CA LYS A 129 -11.39 -36.88 10.19
C LYS A 129 -11.07 -35.97 9.01
N LEU A 130 -9.96 -35.24 9.08
CA LEU A 130 -9.35 -34.64 7.90
C LEU A 130 -8.93 -35.75 6.93
N LYS A 131 -9.73 -35.95 5.87
CA LYS A 131 -9.20 -36.50 4.62
C LYS A 131 -8.48 -35.38 3.91
N TYR A 132 -7.18 -35.54 3.69
CA TYR A 132 -6.51 -34.81 2.62
C TYR A 132 -7.19 -35.19 1.30
N PRO A 133 -7.46 -34.23 0.39
CA PRO A 133 -7.72 -34.58 -1.00
C PRO A 133 -6.47 -35.27 -1.57
N ASP A 134 -6.70 -36.30 -2.38
CA ASP A 134 -5.60 -36.96 -3.08
C ASP A 134 -4.92 -35.96 -4.03
N ALA A 135 -3.60 -36.02 -4.13
CA ALA A 135 -2.80 -35.02 -4.82
C ALA A 135 -2.86 -35.25 -6.33
N GLN A 136 -3.96 -34.82 -6.96
CA GLN A 136 -4.17 -34.95 -8.41
C GLN A 136 -3.05 -34.22 -9.17
N THR A 137 -2.08 -34.99 -9.68
CA THR A 137 -0.86 -34.49 -10.27
C THR A 137 -1.15 -33.57 -11.46
N ALA A 138 -0.70 -32.32 -11.37
CA ALA A 138 -0.78 -31.41 -12.50
C ALA A 138 0.11 -31.94 -13.64
N ASN A 139 -0.50 -32.27 -14.79
CA ASN A 139 0.19 -32.80 -15.97
C ASN A 139 0.90 -31.69 -16.79
N ASP A 140 1.15 -30.54 -16.17
CA ASP A 140 1.74 -29.33 -16.79
C ASP A 140 3.06 -28.96 -16.10
N VAL A 141 3.97 -29.95 -16.03
CA VAL A 141 5.36 -29.78 -15.64
C VAL A 141 6.20 -30.55 -16.65
N ALA A 142 7.01 -29.83 -17.43
CA ALA A 142 7.95 -30.43 -18.38
C ALA A 142 9.11 -31.09 -17.61
N ILE A 143 8.96 -32.37 -17.30
CA ILE A 143 10.06 -33.23 -16.84
C ILE A 143 10.88 -33.64 -18.07
N PRO A 144 12.18 -33.32 -18.15
CA PRO A 144 13.03 -33.81 -19.24
C PRO A 144 13.18 -35.33 -19.18
N ASP A 145 13.10 -36.02 -20.32
CA ASP A 145 13.12 -37.50 -20.40
C ASP A 145 14.36 -38.14 -19.74
N ASP A 146 15.47 -37.40 -19.69
CA ASP A 146 16.77 -37.77 -19.12
C ASP A 146 16.74 -38.06 -17.60
N PHE A 147 15.65 -37.71 -16.90
CA PHE A 147 15.48 -38.01 -15.47
C PHE A 147 14.90 -39.40 -15.17
N SER A 148 14.61 -40.22 -16.19
CA SER A 148 14.09 -41.59 -16.04
C SER A 148 14.97 -42.49 -15.15
N ASP A 149 16.28 -42.26 -15.11
CA ASP A 149 17.24 -43.00 -14.29
C ASP A 149 17.33 -42.51 -12.83
N PHE A 150 16.74 -41.36 -12.48
CA PHE A 150 16.77 -40.80 -11.13
C PHE A 150 15.73 -41.43 -10.21
N SER A 151 15.99 -42.67 -9.77
CA SER A 151 15.22 -43.29 -8.70
C SER A 151 15.58 -42.69 -7.34
N LEU A 152 14.64 -41.96 -6.72
CA LEU A 152 14.77 -41.47 -5.36
C LEU A 152 15.01 -42.62 -4.36
N ALA A 153 14.37 -43.77 -4.54
CA ALA A 153 14.59 -44.96 -3.71
C ALA A 153 16.03 -45.48 -3.82
N LYS A 154 16.61 -45.53 -5.03
CA LYS A 154 18.03 -45.87 -5.25
C LYS A 154 18.98 -44.84 -4.62
N THR A 155 18.57 -43.58 -4.49
CA THR A 155 19.33 -42.55 -3.77
C THR A 155 19.25 -42.76 -2.26
N ILE A 156 18.05 -43.03 -1.72
CA ILE A 156 17.81 -43.30 -0.29
C ILE A 156 18.61 -44.52 0.16
N SER A 157 18.49 -45.67 -0.52
CA SER A 157 19.23 -46.88 -0.15
C SER A 157 20.75 -46.78 -0.32
N ARG A 158 21.24 -45.81 -1.10
CA ARG A 158 22.68 -45.48 -1.12
C ARG A 158 23.09 -44.70 0.12
N ILE A 159 22.27 -43.76 0.58
CA ILE A 159 22.51 -43.01 1.82
C ILE A 159 22.42 -43.93 3.05
N GLU A 160 21.41 -44.79 3.10
CA GLU A 160 21.22 -45.79 4.16
C GLU A 160 22.43 -46.75 4.21
N GLY A 161 22.82 -47.35 3.07
CA GLY A 161 23.99 -48.24 3.01
C GLY A 161 25.32 -47.55 3.35
N GLN A 162 25.46 -46.24 3.12
CA GLN A 162 26.63 -45.47 3.54
C GLN A 162 26.61 -45.13 5.05
N LEU A 163 25.44 -45.09 5.70
CA LEU A 163 25.32 -44.91 7.15
C LEU A 163 25.55 -46.23 7.92
N ASP A 164 25.33 -47.38 7.28
CA ASP A 164 25.50 -48.71 7.89
C ASP A 164 26.93 -49.29 7.73
N GLU A 165 27.71 -48.92 6.69
CA GLU A 165 29.09 -49.41 6.50
C GLU A 165 30.18 -48.50 7.09
N ASP A 166 30.06 -47.16 6.98
CA ASP A 166 30.93 -46.22 7.70
C ASP A 166 30.51 -46.17 9.19
N GLY A 167 30.79 -47.27 9.88
CA GLY A 167 30.51 -47.44 11.31
C GLY A 167 31.07 -46.27 12.11
N LEU A 168 30.15 -45.54 12.75
CA LEU A 168 30.41 -44.27 13.43
C LEU A 168 31.73 -44.34 14.21
N PRO A 169 32.72 -43.45 13.93
CA PRO A 169 33.93 -43.40 14.74
C PRO A 169 33.51 -43.15 16.19
N GLU A 170 33.85 -44.09 17.07
CA GLU A 170 33.57 -44.02 18.50
C GLU A 170 34.02 -42.65 19.02
N CYS A 171 33.13 -41.91 19.69
CA CYS A 171 33.34 -40.50 20.07
C CYS A 171 34.38 -40.32 21.19
N ALA A 172 35.61 -40.77 20.95
CA ALA A 172 36.79 -40.33 21.66
C ALA A 172 37.23 -38.94 21.12
N GLU A 173 37.66 -38.07 22.04
CA GLU A 173 38.39 -36.82 21.76
C GLU A 173 37.64 -35.60 21.16
N ASP A 174 36.30 -35.52 21.22
CA ASP A 174 35.57 -34.23 21.07
C ASP A 174 35.39 -33.46 22.41
N ASP A 175 36.21 -33.80 23.43
CA ASP A 175 36.47 -32.93 24.60
C ASP A 175 37.83 -32.22 24.46
N SER A 176 38.33 -32.11 23.22
CA SER A 176 39.55 -31.38 22.88
C SER A 176 39.31 -29.86 22.86
N PHE A 177 39.07 -29.28 24.05
CA PHE A 177 39.25 -27.86 24.30
C PHE A 177 40.57 -27.39 23.66
N CYS A 178 40.46 -26.52 22.65
CA CYS A 178 41.55 -26.03 21.79
C CYS A 178 42.91 -26.00 22.51
N GLY A 179 43.92 -26.66 21.92
CA GLY A 179 45.13 -27.18 22.59
C GLY A 179 46.01 -26.21 23.39
N VAL A 180 45.69 -24.91 23.41
CA VAL A 180 46.12 -23.94 24.42
C VAL A 180 45.88 -24.45 25.86
N SER A 181 44.86 -25.29 26.05
CA SER A 181 44.41 -25.85 27.34
C SER A 181 45.45 -26.68 28.12
N LYS A 182 46.52 -27.18 27.48
CA LYS A 182 47.51 -28.03 28.17
C LYS A 182 48.71 -27.26 28.73
N ASP A 183 49.05 -26.11 28.13
CA ASP A 183 50.18 -25.27 28.53
C ASP A 183 49.77 -24.05 29.37
N ILE A 184 48.49 -23.64 29.32
CA ILE A 184 47.99 -22.48 30.08
C ILE A 184 47.36 -22.92 31.41
N GLY A 185 47.78 -22.30 32.52
CA GLY A 185 47.28 -22.65 33.87
C GLY A 185 45.77 -22.50 34.04
N THR A 186 45.17 -23.34 34.88
CA THR A 186 43.70 -23.46 35.04
C THR A 186 42.98 -22.14 35.32
N GLU A 187 43.58 -21.21 36.07
CA GLU A 187 42.98 -19.89 36.31
C GLU A 187 42.85 -19.06 35.02
N ALA A 188 43.82 -19.16 34.10
CA ALA A 188 43.76 -18.48 32.81
C ALA A 188 42.67 -19.08 31.90
N GLN A 189 42.49 -20.40 31.96
CA GLN A 189 41.37 -21.08 31.27
C GLN A 189 40.02 -20.59 31.79
N ILE A 190 39.86 -20.49 33.12
CA ILE A 190 38.64 -19.94 33.75
C ILE A 190 38.40 -18.48 33.32
N ARG A 191 39.44 -17.66 33.19
CA ARG A 191 39.33 -16.27 32.68
C ARG A 191 38.91 -16.26 31.21
N PHE A 192 39.51 -17.10 30.36
CA PHE A 192 39.16 -17.22 28.94
C PHE A 192 37.70 -17.67 28.73
N LEU A 193 37.25 -18.71 29.44
CA LEU A 193 35.89 -19.21 29.33
C LEU A 193 34.85 -18.19 29.83
N LYS A 194 35.16 -17.44 30.90
CA LYS A 194 34.32 -16.31 31.35
C LYS A 194 34.23 -15.20 30.31
N ALA A 195 35.33 -14.85 29.64
CA ALA A 195 35.32 -13.86 28.56
C ALA A 195 34.50 -14.34 27.35
N LYS A 196 34.68 -15.60 26.91
CA LYS A 196 33.90 -16.18 25.81
C LYS A 196 32.39 -16.22 26.14
N LEU A 197 32.02 -16.63 27.35
CA LEU A 197 30.63 -16.63 27.81
C LEU A 197 30.04 -15.22 27.79
N HIS A 198 30.79 -14.21 28.24
CA HIS A 198 30.31 -12.82 28.25
C HIS A 198 30.08 -12.27 26.83
N VAL A 199 30.98 -12.54 25.89
CA VAL A 199 30.80 -12.17 24.47
C VAL A 199 29.58 -12.88 23.87
N MET A 200 29.42 -14.18 24.10
CA MET A 200 28.25 -14.93 23.60
C MET A 200 26.92 -14.44 24.22
N GLN A 201 26.93 -13.93 25.45
CA GLN A 201 25.76 -13.30 26.06
C GLN A 201 25.46 -11.94 25.41
N GLU A 202 26.48 -11.11 25.16
CA GLU A 202 26.33 -9.82 24.48
C GLU A 202 25.83 -9.98 23.03
N GLU A 203 26.34 -10.96 22.29
CA GLU A 203 25.86 -11.34 20.96
C GLU A 203 24.39 -11.78 20.99
N LEU A 204 24.01 -12.63 21.95
CA LEU A 204 22.63 -13.07 22.14
C LEU A 204 21.68 -11.91 22.48
N ASP A 205 22.06 -11.06 23.43
CA ASP A 205 21.26 -9.90 23.86
C ASP A 205 21.10 -8.88 22.71
N SER A 206 22.14 -8.70 21.89
CA SER A 206 22.10 -7.89 20.66
C SER A 206 21.11 -8.45 19.62
N VAL A 207 21.19 -9.76 19.33
CA VAL A 207 20.26 -10.43 18.40
C VAL A 207 18.82 -10.39 18.91
N VAL A 208 18.59 -10.58 20.21
CA VAL A 208 17.26 -10.44 20.83
C VAL A 208 16.74 -9.01 20.66
N CYS A 209 17.58 -8.00 20.90
CA CYS A 209 17.21 -6.59 20.71
C CYS A 209 16.89 -6.26 19.24
N GLU A 210 17.61 -6.84 18.28
CA GLU A 210 17.28 -6.73 16.86
C GLU A 210 15.95 -7.41 16.51
N CYS A 211 15.68 -8.60 17.06
CA CYS A 211 14.43 -9.32 16.83
C CYS A 211 13.22 -8.52 17.33
N SER A 212 13.28 -7.89 18.51
CA SER A 212 12.24 -6.97 18.98
C SER A 212 12.03 -5.79 18.02
N LYS A 213 13.12 -5.12 17.59
CA LYS A 213 13.06 -4.00 16.63
C LYS A 213 12.53 -4.41 15.25
N LYS A 214 12.66 -5.69 14.87
CA LYS A 214 12.12 -6.26 13.63
C LYS A 214 10.63 -6.57 13.79
N GLU A 215 10.21 -7.12 14.93
CA GLU A 215 8.81 -7.39 15.25
C GLU A 215 7.98 -6.09 15.34
N ASP A 216 8.48 -5.04 15.99
CA ASP A 216 7.82 -3.72 16.03
C ASP A 216 7.53 -3.19 14.60
N LYS A 217 8.50 -3.33 13.69
CA LYS A 217 8.38 -2.95 12.27
C LYS A 217 7.40 -3.85 11.51
N ILE A 218 7.35 -5.14 11.82
CA ILE A 218 6.38 -6.08 11.25
C ILE A 218 4.95 -5.68 11.65
N GLN A 219 4.72 -5.32 12.90
CA GLN A 219 3.39 -4.87 13.36
C GLN A 219 3.00 -3.50 12.76
N ASP A 220 3.94 -2.54 12.66
CA ASP A 220 3.74 -1.26 11.96
C ASP A 220 3.38 -1.47 10.48
N LEU A 221 4.19 -2.23 9.73
CA LEU A 221 3.93 -2.53 8.32
C LEU A 221 2.61 -3.28 8.10
N LYS A 222 2.29 -4.24 8.97
CA LYS A 222 1.00 -4.96 8.97
C LYS A 222 -0.19 -4.03 9.21
N SER A 223 -0.05 -3.03 10.09
CA SER A 223 -1.08 -2.00 10.29
C SER A 223 -1.27 -1.12 9.04
N LYS A 224 -0.17 -0.76 8.36
CA LYS A 224 -0.18 0.03 7.13
C LYS A 224 -0.82 -0.73 5.96
N VAL A 225 -0.49 -2.02 5.79
CA VAL A 225 -1.13 -2.90 4.80
C VAL A 225 -2.64 -2.95 5.02
N LYS A 226 -3.09 -3.23 6.25
CA LYS A 226 -4.52 -3.28 6.59
C LYS A 226 -5.25 -1.97 6.28
N ASN A 227 -4.63 -0.82 6.58
CA ASN A 227 -5.22 0.48 6.28
C ASN A 227 -5.31 0.72 4.76
N LEU A 228 -4.29 0.34 3.98
CA LEU A 228 -4.30 0.44 2.52
C LEU A 228 -5.31 -0.51 1.85
N GLU A 229 -5.55 -1.70 2.43
CA GLU A 229 -6.61 -2.62 2.00
C GLU A 229 -8.01 -2.02 2.21
N GLU A 230 -8.27 -1.44 3.40
CA GLU A 230 -9.54 -0.74 3.70
C GLU A 230 -9.75 0.49 2.81
N ASP A 231 -8.68 1.23 2.51
CA ASP A 231 -8.67 2.37 1.57
C ASP A 231 -8.96 1.94 0.13
N CYS A 232 -8.32 0.86 -0.34
CA CYS A 232 -8.56 0.29 -1.67
C CYS A 232 -10.02 -0.16 -1.83
N VAL A 233 -10.58 -0.88 -0.85
CA VAL A 233 -12.00 -1.29 -0.85
C VAL A 233 -12.94 -0.08 -0.81
N ARG A 234 -12.60 1.00 -0.10
CA ARG A 234 -13.36 2.25 -0.11
C ARG A 234 -13.31 2.94 -1.48
N GLN A 235 -12.13 3.03 -2.09
CA GLN A 235 -11.96 3.65 -3.41
C GLN A 235 -12.68 2.85 -4.51
N GLN A 236 -12.62 1.51 -4.48
CA GLN A 236 -13.33 0.65 -5.42
C GLN A 236 -14.84 0.87 -5.40
N ARG A 237 -15.45 1.05 -4.20
CA ARG A 237 -16.88 1.38 -4.07
C ARG A 237 -17.21 2.74 -4.71
N THR A 238 -16.34 3.74 -4.55
CA THR A 238 -16.49 5.05 -5.19
C THR A 238 -16.40 4.94 -6.71
N VAL A 239 -15.43 4.21 -7.25
CA VAL A 239 -15.27 3.97 -8.70
C VAL A 239 -16.50 3.29 -9.28
N THR A 240 -17.00 2.21 -8.66
CA THR A 240 -18.23 1.52 -9.12
C THR A 240 -19.46 2.43 -9.05
N SER A 241 -19.57 3.30 -8.04
CA SER A 241 -20.63 4.31 -7.96
C SER A 241 -20.55 5.35 -9.08
N GLN A 242 -19.35 5.87 -9.36
CA GLN A 242 -19.09 6.83 -10.42
C GLN A 242 -19.33 6.23 -11.82
N GLN A 243 -18.90 4.99 -12.06
CA GLN A 243 -19.19 4.25 -13.29
C GLN A 243 -20.71 4.16 -13.55
N SER A 244 -21.49 3.82 -12.52
CA SER A 244 -22.96 3.77 -12.62
C SER A 244 -23.62 5.14 -12.85
N GLN A 245 -22.91 6.25 -12.63
CA GLN A 245 -23.38 7.61 -12.93
C GLN A 245 -23.00 8.00 -14.37
N ILE A 246 -21.78 7.66 -14.81
CA ILE A 246 -21.32 7.84 -16.20
C ILE A 246 -22.26 7.13 -17.17
N GLU A 247 -22.65 5.89 -16.88
CA GLU A 247 -23.60 5.11 -17.68
C GLU A 247 -25.00 5.77 -17.74
N LYS A 248 -25.49 6.32 -16.61
CA LYS A 248 -26.77 7.05 -16.59
C LYS A 248 -26.72 8.32 -17.43
N TYR A 249 -25.65 9.11 -17.31
CA TYR A 249 -25.49 10.33 -18.11
C TYR A 249 -25.27 10.04 -19.59
N LYS A 250 -24.57 8.94 -19.94
CA LYS A 250 -24.46 8.46 -21.32
C LYS A 250 -25.84 8.12 -21.90
N ASN A 251 -26.65 7.34 -21.18
CA ASN A 251 -28.00 6.98 -21.64
C ASN A 251 -28.90 8.21 -21.82
N LEU A 252 -28.85 9.17 -20.89
CA LEU A 252 -29.60 10.44 -21.00
C LEU A 252 -29.12 11.31 -22.17
N PHE A 253 -27.83 11.32 -22.47
CA PHE A 253 -27.27 12.02 -23.63
C PHE A 253 -27.70 11.36 -24.96
N GLU A 254 -27.68 10.03 -25.03
CA GLU A 254 -28.19 9.29 -26.19
C GLU A 254 -29.70 9.48 -26.40
N GLU A 255 -30.49 9.63 -25.34
CA GLU A 255 -31.92 9.96 -25.42
C GLU A 255 -32.14 11.42 -25.87
N ALA A 256 -31.30 12.36 -25.42
CA ALA A 256 -31.36 13.75 -25.84
C ALA A 256 -31.00 13.93 -27.32
N ASN A 257 -29.93 13.29 -27.80
CA ASN A 257 -29.55 13.34 -29.22
C ASN A 257 -30.66 12.80 -30.13
N LYS A 258 -31.28 11.66 -29.81
CA LYS A 258 -32.38 11.10 -30.61
C LYS A 258 -33.54 12.10 -30.76
N LYS A 259 -33.88 12.84 -29.71
CA LYS A 259 -34.90 13.90 -29.75
C LYS A 259 -34.46 15.11 -30.58
N CYS A 260 -33.17 15.46 -30.57
CA CYS A 260 -32.64 16.48 -31.47
C CYS A 260 -32.70 16.03 -32.94
N ASP A 261 -32.34 14.79 -33.23
CA ASP A 261 -32.42 14.20 -34.58
C ASP A 261 -33.88 14.17 -35.09
N GLU A 262 -34.82 13.73 -34.25
CA GLU A 262 -36.27 13.73 -34.52
C GLU A 262 -36.81 15.15 -34.80
N LEU A 263 -36.44 16.14 -33.98
CA LEU A 263 -36.86 17.53 -34.18
C LEU A 263 -36.22 18.16 -35.42
N GLN A 264 -34.97 17.83 -35.72
CA GLN A 264 -34.29 18.29 -36.93
C GLN A 264 -34.95 17.68 -38.18
N GLN A 265 -35.33 16.40 -38.14
CA GLN A 265 -36.10 15.76 -39.22
C GLN A 265 -37.47 16.41 -39.41
N GLN A 266 -38.17 16.79 -38.33
CA GLN A 266 -39.45 17.50 -38.40
C GLN A 266 -39.30 18.89 -39.02
N LEU A 267 -38.31 19.68 -38.59
CA LEU A 267 -37.98 20.99 -39.18
C LEU A 267 -37.70 20.85 -40.68
N SER A 268 -36.84 19.91 -41.07
CA SER A 268 -36.56 19.62 -42.49
C SER A 268 -37.74 19.00 -43.26
N SER A 269 -38.87 18.65 -42.63
CA SER A 269 -40.12 18.38 -43.34
C SER A 269 -40.91 19.66 -43.57
N VAL A 270 -41.14 20.44 -42.51
CA VAL A 270 -41.88 21.71 -42.58
C VAL A 270 -41.22 22.71 -43.53
N GLU A 271 -39.88 22.77 -43.56
CA GLU A 271 -39.12 23.59 -44.52
C GLU A 271 -39.39 23.17 -45.98
N ARG A 272 -39.38 21.86 -46.27
CA ARG A 272 -39.67 21.35 -47.63
C ARG A 272 -41.13 21.62 -48.01
N GLU A 273 -42.06 21.42 -47.08
CA GLU A 273 -43.49 21.67 -47.27
C GLU A 273 -43.75 23.17 -47.54
N ALA A 274 -43.11 24.06 -46.78
CA ALA A 274 -43.17 25.51 -47.01
C ALA A 274 -42.58 25.92 -48.37
N VAL A 275 -41.43 25.35 -48.77
CA VAL A 275 -40.83 25.59 -50.10
C VAL A 275 -41.75 25.07 -51.22
N CYS A 276 -42.33 23.88 -51.07
CA CYS A 276 -43.30 23.34 -52.04
C CYS A 276 -44.54 24.23 -52.18
N LEU A 277 -45.08 24.76 -51.07
CA LEU A 277 -46.21 25.70 -51.09
C LEU A 277 -45.83 27.03 -51.77
N LEU A 278 -44.63 27.56 -51.50
CA LEU A 278 -44.15 28.80 -52.11
C LEU A 278 -43.96 28.68 -53.63
N CYS A 279 -43.62 27.49 -54.12
CA CYS A 279 -43.49 27.19 -55.56
C CYS A 279 -44.82 26.93 -56.29
N MET A 280 -45.97 27.00 -55.60
CA MET A 280 -47.31 26.79 -56.18
C MET A 280 -48.17 28.08 -56.21
N LEU A 281 -47.59 29.22 -55.86
CA LEU A 281 -48.24 30.55 -55.77
C LEU A 281 -47.64 31.55 -56.77
#